data_AF-A0AAU6ARY6-F1
#
_entry.id   AF-A0AAU6ARY6-F1
#
_cell.length_a   1.000
_cell.length_b   1.000
_cell.length_c   1.000
_cell.angle_alpha   90.00
_cell.angle_beta   90.00
_cell.angle_gamma   90.00
#
_symmetry.space_group_name_H-M   'P 1'
#
loop_
_entity.id
_entity.type
_entity.pdbx_description
1 polymer ?
#
loop_
_entity_poly.entity_id
_entity_poly.type
_entity_poly.pdbx_seq_one_letter_code
_entity_poly.pdbx_strand_id
1 'polypeptide(L)'
;MRCLLVLASAVLVALVGSASPGASATTGNAAGSLIPADLLSIPDGLPNGPLRDYGTPTKAPAKTCPFVGKIPVSLPVVTSPVGTSIPGLAGLDLAEPAVATHVYGELCMNEAALAGARQGHPPAILVLVHGITYGTYYWDFPYQPGTYSTVNDLVGHGYATLNLDRVGDGRSDHPLSPLVNAPAQAEIVHQLVQKLKGGQLGGVAFDHVGLVGHSYGTVINWIESALYNDTDINIGTGYSDRVNPVTAGTFIGMATPALASKLQQSQPWAVDPGYLQPLDTARGLPQLYYGANVDQGVVDTDRRLANTVTVGEAATFVPREYDGTHKNIKIPTFSIQGEYDIMTCGNNAEECSTQATKSDDPATIEQKSARYTDWQSTAMNSQSCFRGAVIPDAAHNVALHQNARQFQQQVEFFADQAMGVHGENTARYRSVCATQGPGIFDNLPELSRLVPPFPISPPPLSAVTDPILGLLPKN
;
A
#
# COMPACT_ATOMS: atom_id res chain seq x y z
N MET A 1 -10.72 -6.04 31.64
CA MET A 1 -10.79 -4.90 30.70
C MET A 1 -12.02 -4.00 30.96
N ARG A 2 -12.20 -3.51 32.21
CA ARG A 2 -13.16 -2.43 32.51
C ARG A 2 -12.49 -1.08 32.82
N CYS A 3 -11.16 -1.01 32.95
CA CYS A 3 -10.46 0.25 33.20
C CYS A 3 -9.97 0.98 31.93
N LEU A 4 -9.77 0.29 30.79
CA LEU A 4 -9.34 0.99 29.56
C LEU A 4 -10.49 1.69 28.82
N LEU A 5 -11.73 1.19 28.92
CA LEU A 5 -12.90 1.93 28.41
C LEU A 5 -13.28 3.14 29.28
N VAL A 6 -12.90 3.15 30.55
CA VAL A 6 -13.13 4.30 31.43
C VAL A 6 -12.12 5.41 31.16
N LEU A 7 -10.89 5.10 30.72
CA LEU A 7 -9.90 6.13 30.34
C LEU A 7 -10.24 6.81 29.00
N ALA A 8 -10.77 6.09 28.01
CA ALA A 8 -11.26 6.70 26.78
C ALA A 8 -12.49 7.60 27.01
N SER A 9 -13.32 7.28 28.01
CA SER A 9 -14.46 8.11 28.42
C SER A 9 -14.06 9.27 29.34
N ALA A 10 -13.02 9.12 30.16
CA ALA A 10 -12.57 10.14 31.12
C ALA A 10 -11.81 11.28 30.46
N VAL A 11 -11.10 11.03 29.35
CA VAL A 11 -10.47 12.10 28.55
C VAL A 11 -11.52 12.98 27.87
N LEU A 12 -12.70 12.43 27.55
CA LEU A 12 -13.80 13.19 26.96
C LEU A 12 -14.60 14.02 27.98
N VAL A 13 -14.55 13.67 29.27
CA VAL A 13 -15.27 14.39 30.35
C VAL A 13 -14.40 15.45 31.03
N ALA A 14 -13.07 15.39 30.91
CA ALA A 14 -12.15 16.34 31.54
C ALA A 14 -12.04 17.72 30.85
N LEU A 15 -12.73 17.94 29.72
CA LEU A 15 -12.78 19.24 29.02
C LEU A 15 -14.01 20.09 29.36
N VAL A 16 -14.91 19.62 30.23
CA VAL A 16 -16.03 20.43 30.73
C VAL A 16 -15.70 20.91 32.14
N GLY A 17 -14.85 21.93 32.21
CA GLY A 17 -14.57 22.67 33.43
C GLY A 17 -15.85 23.29 33.99
N SER A 18 -16.11 23.01 35.25
CA SER A 18 -17.17 23.58 36.08
C SER A 18 -17.19 25.12 36.02
N ALA A 19 -18.27 25.70 35.50
CA ALA A 19 -18.58 27.11 35.68
C ALA A 19 -19.86 27.24 36.52
N SER A 20 -19.74 27.88 37.68
CA SER A 20 -20.89 28.37 38.47
C SER A 20 -21.39 29.69 37.88
N PRO A 21 -22.68 30.06 38.07
CA PRO A 21 -23.36 31.02 37.20
C PRO A 21 -23.18 32.47 37.66
N GLY A 22 -22.87 33.37 36.72
CA GLY A 22 -22.87 34.80 37.00
C GLY A 22 -22.61 35.66 35.77
N ALA A 23 -23.62 36.46 35.42
CA ALA A 23 -23.62 37.61 34.50
C ALA A 23 -23.78 37.33 32.98
N SER A 24 -24.88 37.87 32.45
CA SER A 24 -25.24 37.95 31.03
C SER A 24 -24.41 38.98 30.26
N ALA A 25 -24.16 38.73 28.97
CA ALA A 25 -24.54 39.64 27.87
C ALA A 25 -23.95 39.20 26.50
N THR A 26 -24.85 39.14 25.51
CA THR A 26 -24.69 39.55 24.09
C THR A 26 -23.63 38.92 23.17
N THR A 27 -24.14 38.03 22.31
CA THR A 27 -23.96 37.95 20.83
C THR A 27 -22.56 38.05 20.20
N GLY A 28 -22.20 36.94 19.55
CA GLY A 28 -21.30 36.88 18.39
C GLY A 28 -20.06 36.04 18.65
N ASN A 29 -19.95 34.84 18.05
CA ASN A 29 -18.69 34.39 17.44
C ASN A 29 -18.77 33.02 16.75
N ALA A 30 -17.94 32.95 15.70
CA ALA A 30 -17.53 31.80 14.94
C ALA A 30 -17.10 30.60 15.81
N ALA A 31 -17.60 29.41 15.47
CA ALA A 31 -17.01 28.16 15.91
C ALA A 31 -15.92 27.75 14.91
N GLY A 32 -14.73 28.34 15.09
CA GLY A 32 -13.51 27.89 14.46
C GLY A 32 -13.02 26.59 15.11
N SER A 33 -12.52 25.68 14.27
CA SER A 33 -11.86 24.43 14.68
C SER A 33 -10.81 24.70 15.77
N LEU A 34 -10.87 23.96 16.87
CA LEU A 34 -9.98 24.09 18.04
C LEU A 34 -8.64 23.34 17.88
N ILE A 35 -8.23 23.02 16.65
CA ILE A 35 -6.87 22.52 16.37
C ILE A 35 -6.16 23.57 15.52
N PRO A 36 -5.15 24.26 16.06
CA PRO A 36 -4.32 25.18 15.28
C PRO A 36 -3.66 24.42 14.11
N ALA A 37 -3.80 24.91 12.88
CA ALA A 37 -3.25 24.26 11.66
C ALA A 37 -1.70 24.13 11.68
N ASP A 38 -1.07 24.98 12.48
CA ASP A 38 0.35 25.03 12.84
C ASP A 38 0.81 23.88 13.75
N LEU A 39 -0.11 23.16 14.42
CA LEU A 39 0.22 21.91 15.13
C LEU A 39 0.16 20.66 14.23
N LEU A 40 -0.42 20.78 13.03
CA LEU A 40 -0.49 19.73 12.01
C LEU A 40 0.60 19.85 10.94
N SER A 41 1.38 20.94 10.97
CA SER A 41 2.47 21.21 10.05
C SER A 41 3.79 21.35 10.83
N ILE A 42 4.80 20.60 10.44
CA ILE A 42 6.14 20.68 11.03
C ILE A 42 6.82 21.96 10.49
N PRO A 43 7.52 22.76 11.31
CA PRO A 43 8.09 24.03 10.88
C PRO A 43 9.15 23.86 9.78
N ASP A 44 9.11 24.74 8.78
CA ASP A 44 10.20 24.91 7.82
C ASP A 44 11.48 25.36 8.53
N GLY A 45 12.58 24.64 8.32
CA GLY A 45 13.93 25.12 8.67
C GLY A 45 14.74 24.20 9.58
N LEU A 46 15.28 23.12 9.02
CA LEU A 46 16.52 22.50 9.49
C LEU A 46 17.57 22.54 8.35
N PRO A 47 18.88 22.57 8.67
CA PRO A 47 19.93 22.87 7.70
C PRO A 47 19.95 21.84 6.57
N ASN A 48 20.12 22.32 5.33
CA ASN A 48 20.30 21.53 4.11
C ASN A 48 21.51 20.58 4.23
N GLY A 49 21.30 19.39 4.79
CA GLY A 49 22.10 18.23 4.44
C GLY A 49 21.90 17.89 2.96
N PRO A 50 22.78 17.08 2.34
CA PRO A 50 22.50 16.57 1.00
C PRO A 50 21.12 15.91 1.01
N LEU A 51 20.22 16.38 0.13
CA LEU A 51 18.88 15.82 -0.05
C LEU A 51 19.01 14.30 -0.15
N ARG A 52 18.31 13.58 0.75
CA ARG A 52 18.26 12.11 0.72
C ARG A 52 17.86 11.66 -0.68
N ASP A 53 18.58 10.69 -1.22
CA ASP A 53 18.22 10.08 -2.50
C ASP A 53 17.02 9.16 -2.29
N TYR A 54 15.91 9.47 -2.96
CA TYR A 54 14.69 8.67 -2.97
C TYR A 54 14.52 7.91 -4.30
N GLY A 55 15.51 8.00 -5.20
CA GLY A 55 15.43 7.60 -6.60
C GLY A 55 15.09 8.79 -7.52
N THR A 56 15.04 8.52 -8.81
CA THR A 56 14.48 9.39 -9.85
C THR A 56 13.93 8.50 -10.95
N PRO A 57 13.03 8.99 -11.83
CA PRO A 57 12.59 8.21 -12.97
C PRO A 57 13.80 7.68 -13.74
N THR A 58 13.88 6.36 -13.91
CA THR A 58 15.01 5.75 -14.62
C THR A 58 14.92 6.09 -16.12
N LYS A 59 15.96 5.83 -16.90
CA LYS A 59 15.94 6.09 -18.35
C LYS A 59 15.61 4.80 -19.10
N ALA A 60 14.75 4.90 -20.11
CA ALA A 60 14.48 3.85 -21.08
C ALA A 60 14.25 4.44 -22.48
N PRO A 61 14.44 3.67 -23.56
CA PRO A 61 14.19 4.13 -24.92
C PRO A 61 12.76 4.67 -25.08
N ALA A 62 12.62 5.86 -25.66
CA ALA A 62 11.34 6.54 -25.90
C ALA A 62 10.45 6.76 -24.66
N LYS A 63 10.92 6.49 -23.43
CA LYS A 63 10.21 6.85 -22.20
C LYS A 63 10.35 8.35 -21.96
N THR A 64 9.22 9.00 -21.72
CA THR A 64 9.13 10.39 -21.27
C THR A 64 8.23 10.49 -20.05
N CYS A 65 8.50 11.43 -19.16
CA CYS A 65 7.68 11.68 -17.98
C CYS A 65 7.08 13.09 -18.06
N PRO A 66 5.90 13.27 -18.69
CA PRO A 66 5.29 14.59 -18.88
C PRO A 66 4.92 15.30 -17.57
N PHE A 67 4.88 14.59 -16.45
CA PHE A 67 4.73 15.18 -15.13
C PHE A 67 5.62 14.45 -14.11
N VAL A 68 6.39 15.23 -13.34
CA VAL A 68 7.15 14.76 -12.18
C VAL A 68 7.06 15.86 -11.13
N GLY A 69 6.48 15.58 -9.97
CA GLY A 69 6.36 16.58 -8.92
C GLY A 69 5.26 16.32 -7.91
N LYS A 70 4.94 17.37 -7.14
CA LYS A 70 3.92 17.34 -6.09
C LYS A 70 2.51 17.46 -6.66
N ILE A 71 1.64 16.55 -6.26
CA ILE A 71 0.22 16.49 -6.59
C ILE A 71 -0.56 16.85 -5.33
N PRO A 72 -1.34 17.95 -5.33
CA PRO A 72 -2.12 18.34 -4.17
C PRO A 72 -3.27 17.35 -3.94
N VAL A 73 -3.39 16.85 -2.72
CA VAL A 73 -4.45 15.93 -2.26
C VAL A 73 -4.90 16.33 -0.85
N SER A 74 -5.99 15.73 -0.40
CA SER A 74 -6.58 15.95 0.92
C SER A 74 -6.49 14.66 1.74
N LEU A 75 -5.78 14.68 2.86
CA LEU A 75 -5.66 13.52 3.75
C LEU A 75 -6.78 13.57 4.82
N PRO A 76 -7.70 12.61 4.86
CA PRO A 76 -8.74 12.58 5.89
C PRO A 76 -8.14 12.40 7.30
N VAL A 77 -8.61 13.19 8.27
CA VAL A 77 -8.18 13.14 9.68
C VAL A 77 -8.92 12.07 10.47
N VAL A 78 -10.14 11.72 10.04
CA VAL A 78 -10.95 10.65 10.60
C VAL A 78 -11.33 9.74 9.45
N THR A 79 -10.88 8.50 9.49
CA THR A 79 -11.33 7.48 8.54
C THR A 79 -12.19 6.48 9.31
N SER A 80 -13.50 6.54 9.11
CA SER A 80 -14.40 5.51 9.66
C SER A 80 -14.04 4.16 9.04
N PRO A 81 -13.93 3.08 9.83
CA PRO A 81 -13.76 1.76 9.26
C PRO A 81 -14.94 1.45 8.34
N VAL A 82 -14.62 0.84 7.19
CA VAL A 82 -15.54 0.44 6.12
C VAL A 82 -16.85 -0.08 6.72
N GLY A 83 -17.95 0.62 6.47
CA GLY A 83 -19.30 0.23 6.90
C GLY A 83 -19.83 0.83 8.21
N THR A 84 -19.11 1.75 8.86
CA THR A 84 -19.67 2.50 10.00
C THR A 84 -20.15 3.89 9.57
N SER A 85 -21.47 4.06 9.50
CA SER A 85 -22.06 5.39 9.60
C SER A 85 -21.76 5.91 11.01
N ILE A 86 -21.22 7.14 11.13
CA ILE A 86 -20.98 7.76 12.43
C ILE A 86 -22.35 7.96 13.11
N PRO A 87 -22.64 7.28 14.25
CA PRO A 87 -23.92 7.46 14.92
C PRO A 87 -23.99 8.87 15.52
N GLY A 88 -24.93 9.70 15.06
CA GLY A 88 -25.24 10.99 15.69
C GLY A 88 -25.21 12.23 14.78
N LEU A 89 -24.76 12.11 13.53
CA LEU A 89 -24.89 13.19 12.54
C LEU A 89 -26.17 13.00 11.74
N ALA A 90 -27.25 13.63 12.20
CA ALA A 90 -28.59 13.56 11.61
C ALA A 90 -28.68 14.14 10.19
N GLY A 91 -28.03 13.52 9.20
CA GLY A 91 -28.07 13.93 7.80
C GLY A 91 -27.39 15.27 7.50
N LEU A 92 -26.44 15.70 8.33
CA LEU A 92 -25.58 16.85 8.05
C LEU A 92 -24.29 16.34 7.39
N ASP A 93 -24.16 16.55 6.07
CA ASP A 93 -22.89 16.44 5.34
C ASP A 93 -21.96 17.57 5.81
N LEU A 94 -21.24 17.33 6.90
CA LEU A 94 -20.06 18.12 7.22
C LEU A 94 -18.90 17.57 6.40
N ALA A 95 -18.17 18.43 5.72
CA ALA A 95 -16.93 18.03 5.05
C ALA A 95 -16.04 17.31 6.08
N GLU A 96 -15.61 16.09 5.77
CA GLU A 96 -14.72 15.35 6.67
C GLU A 96 -13.47 16.21 6.95
N PRO A 97 -13.07 16.35 8.23
CA PRO A 97 -11.87 17.10 8.56
C PRO A 97 -10.70 16.45 7.83
N ALA A 98 -9.96 17.24 7.06
CA ALA A 98 -8.86 16.77 6.25
C ALA A 98 -7.68 17.76 6.27
N VAL A 99 -6.48 17.23 6.07
CA VAL A 99 -5.23 17.98 5.99
C VAL A 99 -4.84 18.11 4.52
N ALA A 100 -4.73 19.36 4.04
CA ALA A 100 -4.15 19.61 2.72
C ALA A 100 -2.69 19.11 2.72
N THR A 101 -2.37 18.24 1.76
CA THR A 101 -1.07 17.57 1.68
C THR A 101 -0.68 17.36 0.21
N HIS A 102 0.51 16.83 -0.03
CA HIS A 102 0.97 16.49 -1.36
C HIS A 102 1.52 15.08 -1.42
N VAL A 103 1.19 14.41 -2.52
CA VAL A 103 1.83 13.19 -3.00
C VAL A 103 2.84 13.56 -4.07
N TYR A 104 4.06 13.07 -3.99
CA TYR A 104 4.99 13.12 -5.11
C TYR A 104 4.66 12.01 -6.11
N GLY A 105 4.55 12.36 -7.39
CA GLY A 105 4.21 11.43 -8.46
C GLY A 105 5.04 11.63 -9.72
N GLU A 106 5.25 10.53 -10.44
CA GLU A 106 5.99 10.40 -11.69
C GLU A 106 5.05 9.79 -12.73
N LEU A 107 4.47 10.63 -13.57
CA LEU A 107 3.64 10.22 -14.70
C LEU A 107 4.55 10.00 -15.90
N CYS A 108 4.72 8.74 -16.32
CA CYS A 108 5.59 8.36 -17.42
C CYS A 108 4.85 7.53 -18.49
N MET A 109 5.20 7.73 -19.75
CA MET A 109 4.63 7.03 -20.91
C MET A 109 5.62 7.07 -22.08
N ASN A 110 5.32 6.34 -23.15
CA ASN A 110 6.13 6.38 -24.36
C ASN A 110 5.86 7.70 -25.13
N GLU A 111 6.85 8.25 -25.81
CA GLU A 111 6.71 9.43 -26.69
C GLU A 111 5.58 9.28 -27.71
N ALA A 112 5.41 8.10 -28.30
CA ALA A 112 4.32 7.80 -29.23
C ALA A 112 2.95 7.83 -28.54
N ALA A 113 2.86 7.30 -27.31
CA ALA A 113 1.63 7.34 -26.51
C ALA A 113 1.27 8.78 -26.11
N LEU A 114 2.26 9.61 -25.76
CA LEU A 114 2.07 11.04 -25.50
C LEU A 114 1.59 11.79 -26.74
N ALA A 115 2.15 11.47 -27.92
CA ALA A 115 1.70 12.05 -29.18
C ALA A 115 0.25 11.64 -29.51
N GLY A 116 -0.12 10.38 -29.30
CA GLY A 116 -1.49 9.87 -29.45
C GLY A 116 -2.47 10.53 -28.48
N ALA A 117 -2.09 10.69 -27.22
CA ALA A 117 -2.87 11.37 -26.20
C ALA A 117 -3.21 12.82 -26.59
N ARG A 118 -2.24 13.55 -27.14
CA ARG A 118 -2.45 14.93 -27.67
C ARG A 118 -3.39 14.98 -28.88
N GLN A 119 -3.61 13.86 -29.54
CA GLN A 119 -4.56 13.71 -30.65
C GLN A 119 -5.89 13.09 -30.20
N GLY A 120 -6.15 13.02 -28.89
CA GLY A 120 -7.40 12.47 -28.34
C GLY A 120 -7.45 10.96 -28.25
N HIS A 121 -6.30 10.27 -28.33
CA HIS A 121 -6.19 8.82 -28.17
C HIS A 121 -5.24 8.50 -27.01
N PRO A 122 -5.63 8.76 -25.75
CA PRO A 122 -4.78 8.50 -24.60
C PRO A 122 -4.51 6.99 -24.44
N PRO A 123 -3.34 6.59 -23.92
CA PRO A 123 -3.15 5.21 -23.46
C PRO A 123 -3.96 4.97 -22.18
N ALA A 124 -4.20 3.71 -21.85
CA ALA A 124 -4.59 3.34 -20.50
C ALA A 124 -3.43 3.58 -19.52
N ILE A 125 -3.74 3.92 -18.27
CA ILE A 125 -2.74 4.20 -17.23
C ILE A 125 -2.84 3.23 -16.07
N LEU A 126 -1.67 2.83 -15.53
CA LEU A 126 -1.54 2.05 -14.31
C LEU A 126 -0.97 2.90 -13.17
N VAL A 127 -1.73 3.06 -12.08
CA VAL A 127 -1.27 3.74 -10.85
C VAL A 127 -0.53 2.72 -9.99
N LEU A 128 0.75 2.98 -9.72
CA LEU A 128 1.64 2.04 -9.04
C LEU A 128 1.82 2.44 -7.58
N VAL A 129 1.30 1.63 -6.66
CA VAL A 129 1.27 1.90 -5.21
C VAL A 129 2.19 0.93 -4.50
N HIS A 130 3.28 1.43 -3.93
CA HIS A 130 4.27 0.61 -3.24
C HIS A 130 3.81 0.16 -1.84
N GLY A 131 4.53 -0.83 -1.29
CA GLY A 131 4.32 -1.30 0.08
C GLY A 131 4.95 -0.40 1.15
N ILE A 132 4.71 -0.72 2.42
CA ILE A 132 5.42 -0.08 3.53
C ILE A 132 6.93 -0.14 3.29
N THR A 133 7.66 0.89 3.73
CA THR A 133 9.14 0.93 3.69
C THR A 133 9.77 1.04 2.30
N TYR A 134 8.95 1.24 1.26
CA TYR A 134 9.37 1.49 -0.11
C TYR A 134 9.00 2.92 -0.54
N GLY A 135 9.35 3.30 -1.77
CA GLY A 135 8.92 4.55 -2.42
C GLY A 135 8.77 4.31 -3.92
N THR A 136 8.83 5.38 -4.72
CA THR A 136 8.80 5.27 -6.20
C THR A 136 9.83 4.27 -6.72
N TYR A 137 10.99 4.15 -6.05
CA TYR A 137 12.06 3.25 -6.46
C TYR A 137 11.67 1.76 -6.50
N TYR A 138 10.60 1.30 -5.82
CA TYR A 138 10.21 -0.11 -5.91
C TYR A 138 9.73 -0.47 -7.32
N TRP A 139 8.90 0.39 -7.91
CA TRP A 139 8.36 0.18 -9.25
C TRP A 139 9.28 0.70 -10.35
N ASP A 140 10.11 1.72 -10.07
CA ASP A 140 11.13 2.23 -10.99
C ASP A 140 12.55 1.97 -10.46
N PHE A 141 12.89 0.68 -10.30
CA PHE A 141 14.10 0.26 -9.60
C PHE A 141 15.38 0.70 -10.34
N PRO A 142 16.29 1.46 -9.68
CA PRO A 142 17.39 2.13 -10.38
C PRO A 142 18.60 1.25 -10.66
N TYR A 143 18.74 0.11 -9.98
CA TYR A 143 19.79 -0.86 -10.27
C TYR A 143 19.35 -1.79 -11.39
N GLN A 144 20.15 -1.86 -12.46
CA GLN A 144 19.82 -2.61 -13.69
C GLN A 144 18.37 -2.35 -14.16
N PRO A 145 18.01 -1.09 -14.47
CA PRO A 145 16.62 -0.69 -14.73
C PRO A 145 16.03 -1.32 -15.99
N GLY A 146 16.84 -1.92 -16.87
CA GLY A 146 16.35 -2.75 -17.99
C GLY A 146 15.78 -4.11 -17.55
N THR A 147 16.02 -4.52 -16.31
CA THR A 147 15.53 -5.77 -15.72
C THR A 147 14.49 -5.51 -14.62
N TYR A 148 14.77 -4.58 -13.71
CA TYR A 148 13.99 -4.43 -12.48
C TYR A 148 13.01 -3.23 -12.48
N SER A 149 13.05 -2.34 -13.47
CA SER A 149 12.07 -1.24 -13.54
C SER A 149 10.79 -1.70 -14.22
N THR A 150 9.76 -1.98 -13.42
CA THR A 150 8.40 -2.22 -13.91
C THR A 150 7.83 -0.99 -14.64
N VAL A 151 8.21 0.23 -14.24
CA VAL A 151 7.84 1.46 -14.96
C VAL A 151 8.39 1.46 -16.38
N ASN A 152 9.69 1.17 -16.56
CA ASN A 152 10.28 1.08 -17.90
C ASN A 152 9.58 0.03 -18.74
N ASP A 153 9.21 -1.07 -18.10
CA ASP A 153 8.57 -2.16 -18.80
C ASP A 153 7.17 -1.79 -19.32
N LEU A 154 6.28 -1.38 -18.42
CA LEU A 154 4.91 -1.01 -18.75
C LEU A 154 4.87 0.14 -19.78
N VAL A 155 5.80 1.10 -19.68
CA VAL A 155 5.95 2.16 -20.68
C VAL A 155 6.40 1.63 -22.04
N GLY A 156 7.34 0.68 -22.06
CA GLY A 156 7.78 -0.01 -23.27
C GLY A 156 6.67 -0.82 -23.93
N HIS A 157 5.78 -1.40 -23.11
CA HIS A 157 4.62 -2.19 -23.55
C HIS A 157 3.44 -1.34 -24.06
N GLY A 158 3.40 -0.05 -23.73
CA GLY A 158 2.43 0.91 -24.24
C GLY A 158 1.47 1.52 -23.21
N TYR A 159 1.57 1.10 -21.94
CA TYR A 159 0.82 1.72 -20.85
C TYR A 159 1.47 3.04 -20.40
N ALA A 160 0.65 3.99 -19.95
CA ALA A 160 1.14 5.04 -19.06
C ALA A 160 1.25 4.50 -17.63
N THR A 161 2.11 5.11 -16.82
CA THR A 161 2.24 4.79 -15.40
C THR A 161 2.19 6.06 -14.57
N LEU A 162 1.51 6.02 -13.42
CA LEU A 162 1.69 7.00 -12.34
C LEU A 162 2.34 6.29 -11.16
N ASN A 163 3.66 6.46 -11.02
CA ASN A 163 4.43 5.94 -9.89
C ASN A 163 4.50 7.00 -8.79
N LEU A 164 4.28 6.65 -7.53
CA LEU A 164 4.14 7.63 -6.44
C LEU A 164 4.95 7.27 -5.21
N ASP A 165 5.32 8.30 -4.44
CA ASP A 165 5.63 8.13 -3.02
C ASP A 165 4.33 8.34 -2.25
N ARG A 166 3.91 7.39 -1.41
CA ARG A 166 2.70 7.56 -0.59
C ARG A 166 2.88 8.71 0.41
N VAL A 167 1.79 9.26 0.94
CA VAL A 167 1.89 10.25 2.04
C VAL A 167 2.63 9.61 3.22
N GLY A 168 3.57 10.32 3.83
CA GLY A 168 4.44 9.76 4.86
C GLY A 168 5.64 8.96 4.34
N ASP A 169 5.83 8.87 3.02
CA ASP A 169 7.01 8.27 2.43
C ASP A 169 7.70 9.23 1.46
N GLY A 170 8.98 8.99 1.22
CA GLY A 170 9.63 9.55 0.04
C GLY A 170 9.74 11.07 0.06
N ARG A 171 9.34 11.68 -1.05
CA ARG A 171 9.30 13.13 -1.29
C ARG A 171 7.91 13.72 -1.03
N SER A 172 6.94 12.89 -0.65
CA SER A 172 5.60 13.32 -0.24
C SER A 172 5.66 14.01 1.12
N ASP A 173 4.59 14.70 1.48
CA ASP A 173 4.52 15.33 2.79
C ASP A 173 4.37 14.25 3.89
N HIS A 174 4.92 14.53 5.08
CA HIS A 174 4.96 13.60 6.22
C HIS A 174 4.16 14.18 7.41
N PRO A 175 2.82 14.01 7.43
CA PRO A 175 1.97 14.48 8.52
C PRO A 175 2.17 13.62 9.77
N LEU A 176 1.43 13.89 10.86
CA LEU A 176 1.53 13.05 12.05
C LEU A 176 1.23 11.58 11.73
N SER A 177 2.11 10.69 12.18
CA SER A 177 2.09 9.26 11.86
C SER A 177 0.77 8.52 12.14
N PRO A 178 -0.11 8.91 13.09
CA PRO A 178 -1.43 8.29 13.23
C PRO A 178 -2.40 8.60 12.08
N LEU A 179 -2.20 9.71 11.37
CA LEU A 179 -3.03 10.11 10.21
C LEU A 179 -2.65 9.35 8.94
N VAL A 180 -1.46 8.76 8.90
CA VAL A 180 -0.99 7.94 7.79
C VAL A 180 -1.43 6.50 8.05
N ASN A 181 -2.48 6.06 7.37
CA ASN A 181 -3.07 4.72 7.54
C ASN A 181 -3.75 4.23 6.23
N ALA A 182 -4.11 2.95 6.15
CA ALA A 182 -4.58 2.36 4.89
C ALA A 182 -5.84 3.02 4.33
N PRO A 183 -6.90 3.28 5.12
CA PRO A 183 -8.08 4.00 4.64
C PRO A 183 -7.77 5.41 4.11
N ALA A 184 -6.92 6.17 4.80
CA ALA A 184 -6.59 7.53 4.36
C ALA A 184 -5.78 7.53 3.05
N GLN A 185 -4.88 6.56 2.89
CA GLN A 185 -4.15 6.38 1.64
C GLN A 185 -5.06 5.91 0.49
N ALA A 186 -6.09 5.10 0.78
CA ALA A 186 -7.06 4.67 -0.23
C ALA A 186 -7.87 5.86 -0.78
N GLU A 187 -8.25 6.79 0.10
CA GLU A 187 -8.88 8.05 -0.30
C GLU A 187 -7.96 8.92 -1.17
N ILE A 188 -6.67 8.96 -0.84
CA ILE A 188 -5.68 9.64 -1.68
C ILE A 188 -5.57 8.97 -3.06
N VAL A 189 -5.54 7.63 -3.13
CA VAL A 189 -5.50 6.91 -4.42
C VAL A 189 -6.76 7.23 -5.23
N HIS A 190 -7.95 7.25 -4.61
CA HIS A 190 -9.19 7.67 -5.27
C HIS A 190 -9.07 9.10 -5.85
N GLN A 191 -8.56 10.06 -5.08
CA GLN A 191 -8.33 11.42 -5.58
C GLN A 191 -7.36 11.45 -6.76
N LEU A 192 -6.33 10.60 -6.78
CA LEU A 192 -5.41 10.49 -7.92
C LEU A 192 -6.11 9.91 -9.15
N VAL A 193 -6.94 8.89 -9.00
CA VAL A 193 -7.78 8.33 -10.09
C VAL A 193 -8.66 9.44 -10.69
N GLN A 194 -9.33 10.22 -9.86
CA GLN A 194 -10.20 11.32 -10.31
C GLN A 194 -9.40 12.43 -11.02
N LYS A 195 -8.19 12.75 -10.54
CA LYS A 195 -7.29 13.72 -11.19
C LYS A 195 -6.80 13.25 -12.56
N LEU A 196 -6.50 11.95 -12.70
CA LEU A 196 -6.11 11.34 -13.96
C LEU A 196 -7.25 11.36 -14.98
N LYS A 197 -8.45 10.92 -14.58
CA LYS A 197 -9.65 10.98 -15.41
C LYS A 197 -10.02 12.42 -15.81
N GLY A 198 -9.83 13.36 -14.90
CA GLY A 198 -10.06 14.79 -15.14
C GLY A 198 -8.96 15.52 -15.92
N GLY A 199 -7.89 14.85 -16.34
CA GLY A 199 -6.80 15.46 -17.10
C GLY A 199 -5.94 16.47 -16.34
N GLN A 200 -5.94 16.40 -15.01
CA GLN A 200 -5.26 17.37 -14.15
C GLN A 200 -3.74 17.12 -14.03
N LEU A 201 -3.26 15.97 -14.52
CA LEU A 201 -1.85 15.57 -14.47
C LEU A 201 -1.31 15.37 -15.89
N GLY A 202 -0.17 16.00 -16.20
CA GLY A 202 0.50 15.86 -17.50
C GLY A 202 -0.28 16.39 -18.72
N GLY A 203 -1.44 17.03 -18.51
CA GLY A 203 -2.31 17.53 -19.59
C GLY A 203 -2.99 16.43 -20.41
N VAL A 204 -3.11 15.22 -19.86
CA VAL A 204 -3.74 14.07 -20.49
C VAL A 204 -4.89 13.59 -19.60
N ALA A 205 -6.10 13.55 -20.14
CA ALA A 205 -7.23 12.86 -19.50
C ALA A 205 -7.17 11.38 -19.87
N PHE A 206 -7.21 10.52 -18.85
CA PHE A 206 -7.15 9.07 -19.03
C PHE A 206 -8.54 8.48 -18.87
N ASP A 207 -9.10 7.93 -19.94
CA ASP A 207 -10.41 7.26 -19.89
C ASP A 207 -10.35 5.94 -19.12
N HIS A 208 -9.19 5.28 -19.17
CA HIS A 208 -8.97 3.97 -18.57
C HIS A 208 -7.82 4.00 -17.55
N VAL A 209 -8.14 3.62 -16.32
CA VAL A 209 -7.23 3.66 -15.15
C VAL A 209 -7.27 2.32 -14.44
N GLY A 210 -6.12 1.67 -14.30
CA GLY A 210 -5.94 0.49 -13.46
C GLY A 210 -5.07 0.79 -12.24
N LEU A 211 -5.25 0.02 -11.19
CA LEU A 211 -4.39 0.07 -10.00
C LEU A 211 -3.44 -1.12 -9.96
N VAL A 212 -2.19 -0.89 -9.56
CA VAL A 212 -1.19 -1.94 -9.29
C VAL A 212 -0.59 -1.70 -7.92
N GLY A 213 -0.75 -2.67 -7.01
CA GLY A 213 -0.34 -2.56 -5.62
C GLY A 213 0.74 -3.57 -5.28
N HIS A 214 1.65 -3.19 -4.38
CA HIS A 214 2.57 -4.12 -3.76
C HIS A 214 2.42 -4.15 -2.25
N SER A 215 2.25 -5.34 -1.68
CA SER A 215 2.16 -5.55 -0.24
C SER A 215 1.08 -4.65 0.36
N TYR A 216 1.46 -3.73 1.24
CA TYR A 216 0.57 -2.69 1.78
C TYR A 216 -0.13 -1.85 0.71
N GLY A 217 0.50 -1.59 -0.44
CA GLY A 217 -0.13 -0.94 -1.58
C GLY A 217 -1.30 -1.73 -2.16
N THR A 218 -1.25 -3.07 -2.10
CA THR A 218 -2.40 -3.92 -2.46
C THR A 218 -3.54 -3.74 -1.46
N VAL A 219 -3.25 -3.63 -0.16
CA VAL A 219 -4.26 -3.32 0.87
C VAL A 219 -4.97 -2.01 0.57
N ILE A 220 -4.19 -0.97 0.25
CA ILE A 220 -4.72 0.35 -0.12
C ILE A 220 -5.62 0.24 -1.35
N ASN A 221 -5.17 -0.41 -2.42
CA ASN A 221 -5.94 -0.57 -3.64
C ASN A 221 -7.23 -1.38 -3.41
N TRP A 222 -7.19 -2.41 -2.55
CA TRP A 222 -8.39 -3.19 -2.22
C TRP A 222 -9.41 -2.36 -1.45
N ILE A 223 -8.98 -1.51 -0.51
CA ILE A 223 -9.88 -0.59 0.22
C ILE A 223 -10.47 0.43 -0.75
N GLU A 224 -9.64 1.04 -1.60
CA GLU A 224 -10.08 1.97 -2.65
C GLU A 224 -11.15 1.31 -3.52
N SER A 225 -10.84 0.16 -4.09
CA SER A 225 -11.73 -0.49 -5.06
C SER A 225 -12.99 -1.00 -4.40
N ALA A 226 -12.94 -1.40 -3.12
CA ALA A 226 -14.11 -1.77 -2.35
C ALA A 226 -15.06 -0.58 -2.09
N LEU A 227 -14.53 0.62 -1.93
CA LEU A 227 -15.30 1.84 -1.68
C LEU A 227 -15.85 2.43 -2.98
N TYR A 228 -15.05 2.48 -4.04
CA TYR A 228 -15.34 3.29 -5.23
C TYR A 228 -15.64 2.47 -6.48
N ASN A 229 -14.97 1.33 -6.69
CA ASN A 229 -15.09 0.53 -7.91
C ASN A 229 -14.97 1.37 -9.20
N ASP A 230 -14.18 2.45 -9.18
CA ASP A 230 -14.12 3.46 -10.24
C ASP A 230 -12.90 3.28 -11.16
N THR A 231 -12.16 2.17 -11.04
CA THR A 231 -11.06 1.79 -11.92
C THR A 231 -11.44 0.61 -12.82
N ASP A 232 -10.71 0.42 -13.92
CA ASP A 232 -10.99 -0.64 -14.89
C ASP A 232 -10.56 -2.01 -14.38
N ILE A 233 -9.38 -2.06 -13.73
CA ILE A 233 -8.73 -3.26 -13.19
C ILE A 233 -7.98 -2.96 -11.88
N ASN A 234 -7.80 -3.98 -11.03
CA ASN A 234 -6.97 -3.93 -9.83
C ASN A 234 -6.00 -5.12 -9.77
N ILE A 235 -4.71 -4.85 -9.80
CA ILE A 235 -3.64 -5.86 -9.72
C ILE A 235 -2.96 -5.75 -8.35
N GLY A 236 -3.15 -6.75 -7.51
CA GLY A 236 -2.46 -6.89 -6.23
C GLY A 236 -1.20 -7.74 -6.37
N THR A 237 -0.15 -7.40 -5.63
CA THR A 237 1.07 -8.21 -5.58
C THR A 237 1.59 -8.33 -4.15
N GLY A 238 2.19 -9.48 -3.80
CA GLY A 238 2.74 -9.72 -2.46
C GLY A 238 1.73 -9.48 -1.34
N TYR A 239 0.44 -9.74 -1.58
CA TYR A 239 -0.61 -9.64 -0.58
C TYR A 239 -1.77 -10.57 -0.96
N SER A 240 -2.31 -11.25 0.05
CA SER A 240 -3.51 -12.05 -0.09
C SER A 240 -4.47 -11.68 1.04
N ASP A 241 -5.70 -12.14 0.95
CA ASP A 241 -6.70 -11.88 1.99
C ASP A 241 -6.31 -12.49 3.35
N ARG A 242 -5.36 -13.46 3.35
CA ARG A 242 -4.90 -14.20 4.52
C ARG A 242 -3.39 -14.03 4.71
N VAL A 243 -3.03 -13.08 5.56
CA VAL A 243 -1.64 -12.78 5.92
C VAL A 243 -1.21 -13.67 7.08
N ASN A 244 0.06 -14.10 7.10
CA ASN A 244 0.68 -14.73 8.26
C ASN A 244 1.12 -13.63 9.26
N PRO A 245 0.40 -13.43 10.37
CA PRO A 245 0.67 -12.31 11.27
C PRO A 245 2.00 -12.46 12.01
N VAL A 246 2.53 -13.68 12.15
CA VAL A 246 3.81 -13.92 12.85
C VAL A 246 4.98 -13.44 12.00
N THR A 247 5.03 -13.86 10.73
CA THR A 247 6.13 -13.48 9.82
C THR A 247 6.06 -11.99 9.47
N ALA A 248 4.87 -11.48 9.16
CA ALA A 248 4.66 -10.06 8.89
C ALA A 248 4.91 -9.18 10.13
N GLY A 249 4.38 -9.56 11.29
CA GLY A 249 4.57 -8.82 12.55
C GLY A 249 6.04 -8.79 12.99
N THR A 250 6.78 -9.89 12.80
CA THR A 250 8.22 -9.93 13.07
C THR A 250 8.98 -8.96 12.16
N PHE A 251 8.62 -8.86 10.88
CA PHE A 251 9.22 -7.90 9.96
C PHE A 251 8.99 -6.45 10.40
N ILE A 252 7.73 -6.08 10.72
CA ILE A 252 7.38 -4.74 11.22
C ILE A 252 8.09 -4.44 12.55
N GLY A 253 8.23 -5.45 13.42
CA GLY A 253 8.94 -5.34 14.70
C GLY A 253 10.46 -5.13 14.57
N MET A 254 11.06 -5.42 13.41
CA MET A 254 12.48 -5.14 13.12
C MET A 254 12.66 -3.72 12.59
N ALA A 255 12.10 -2.75 13.29
CA ALA A 255 12.21 -1.33 12.98
C ALA A 255 12.59 -0.52 14.23
N THR A 256 13.14 0.66 14.00
CA THR A 256 13.52 1.63 15.03
C THR A 256 12.85 2.97 14.71
N PRO A 257 12.56 3.85 15.68
CA PRO A 257 12.12 5.20 15.37
C PRO A 257 13.04 5.86 14.34
N ALA A 258 12.46 6.57 13.36
CA ALA A 258 13.17 7.16 12.23
C ALA A 258 14.33 8.08 12.70
N LEU A 259 14.13 8.81 13.80
CA LEU A 259 15.15 9.65 14.42
C LEU A 259 16.42 8.90 14.83
N ALA A 260 16.30 7.61 15.15
CA ALA A 260 17.42 6.76 15.56
C ALA A 260 18.11 6.07 14.36
N SER A 261 17.61 6.24 13.13
CA SER A 261 18.20 5.67 11.94
C SER A 261 19.07 6.68 11.19
N LYS A 262 20.28 6.26 10.79
CA LYS A 262 21.17 7.08 9.94
C LYS A 262 20.53 7.51 8.62
N LEU A 263 19.54 6.77 8.11
CA LEU A 263 18.85 7.09 6.86
C LEU A 263 17.88 8.27 6.99
N GLN A 264 17.27 8.45 8.16
CA GLN A 264 16.15 9.40 8.36
C GLN A 264 16.41 10.43 9.47
N GLN A 265 17.47 10.28 10.28
CA GLN A 265 17.76 11.16 11.43
C GLN A 265 17.90 12.65 11.08
N SER A 266 18.16 13.00 9.82
CA SER A 266 18.26 14.39 9.36
C SER A 266 16.92 14.96 8.89
N GLN A 267 15.85 14.17 8.85
CA GLN A 267 14.55 14.60 8.38
C GLN A 267 13.76 15.29 9.50
N PRO A 268 13.15 16.46 9.28
CA PRO A 268 12.39 17.17 10.32
C PRO A 268 11.24 16.33 10.89
N TRP A 269 10.57 15.54 10.06
CA TRP A 269 9.44 14.68 10.45
C TRP A 269 9.87 13.46 11.27
N ALA A 270 11.15 13.10 11.28
CA ALA A 270 11.64 11.95 12.04
C ALA A 270 11.49 12.12 13.56
N VAL A 271 11.25 13.34 14.04
CA VAL A 271 10.97 13.63 15.46
C VAL A 271 9.68 13.00 15.97
N ASP A 272 8.73 12.69 15.08
CA ASP A 272 7.54 11.91 15.44
C ASP A 272 7.97 10.43 15.60
N PRO A 273 7.91 9.88 16.83
CA PRO A 273 8.38 8.51 17.10
C PRO A 273 7.50 7.44 16.45
N GLY A 274 6.33 7.79 15.91
CA GLY A 274 5.48 6.87 15.18
C GLY A 274 5.91 6.66 13.72
N TYR A 275 6.92 7.37 13.22
CA TYR A 275 7.64 7.01 12.01
C TYR A 275 8.75 6.00 12.34
N LEU A 276 8.69 4.81 11.76
CA LEU A 276 9.61 3.72 12.01
C LEU A 276 10.42 3.40 10.75
N GLN A 277 11.73 3.27 10.90
CA GLN A 277 12.63 2.84 9.84
C GLN A 277 13.03 1.39 10.09
N PRO A 278 12.89 0.49 9.10
CA PRO A 278 13.42 -0.87 9.21
C PRO A 278 14.91 -0.90 9.51
N LEU A 279 15.33 -1.89 10.27
CA LEU A 279 16.76 -2.17 10.46
C LEU A 279 17.40 -2.54 9.13
N ASP A 280 18.64 -2.11 8.91
CA ASP A 280 19.41 -2.46 7.71
C ASP A 280 19.52 -3.98 7.50
N THR A 281 19.66 -4.72 8.60
CA THR A 281 19.70 -6.18 8.62
C THR A 281 18.38 -6.83 8.21
N ALA A 282 17.26 -6.12 8.32
CA ALA A 282 15.93 -6.65 7.98
C ALA A 282 15.68 -6.71 6.46
N ARG A 283 16.38 -5.87 5.67
CA ARG A 283 16.15 -5.73 4.22
C ARG A 283 16.63 -6.90 3.39
N GLY A 284 17.55 -7.71 3.90
CA GLY A 284 18.06 -8.89 3.18
C GLY A 284 17.44 -10.21 3.63
N LEU A 285 16.35 -10.18 4.40
CA LEU A 285 15.82 -11.37 5.04
C LEU A 285 14.90 -12.19 4.10
N PRO A 286 14.73 -13.49 4.40
CA PRO A 286 13.86 -14.38 3.62
C PRO A 286 12.39 -13.94 3.52
N GLN A 287 11.92 -13.08 4.44
CA GLN A 287 10.61 -12.45 4.35
C GLN A 287 10.44 -11.66 3.05
N LEU A 288 11.51 -11.01 2.57
CA LEU A 288 11.47 -10.15 1.38
C LEU A 288 12.00 -10.85 0.13
N TYR A 289 13.04 -11.67 0.27
CA TYR A 289 13.81 -12.21 -0.85
C TYR A 289 14.06 -13.71 -0.74
N TYR A 290 13.90 -14.42 -1.86
CA TYR A 290 14.39 -15.79 -2.02
C TYR A 290 15.87 -15.74 -2.41
N GLY A 291 16.74 -16.09 -1.46
CA GLY A 291 18.18 -15.88 -1.57
C GLY A 291 18.86 -16.47 -2.81
N ALA A 292 18.34 -17.59 -3.35
CA ALA A 292 18.91 -18.22 -4.54
C ALA A 292 18.56 -17.50 -5.85
N ASN A 293 17.63 -16.53 -5.83
CA ASN A 293 17.11 -15.85 -7.02
C ASN A 293 17.05 -14.31 -6.85
N VAL A 294 17.92 -13.75 -6.02
CA VAL A 294 18.06 -12.30 -5.84
C VAL A 294 19.50 -11.88 -6.10
N ASP A 295 19.68 -10.76 -6.80
CA ASP A 295 20.99 -10.13 -6.96
C ASP A 295 21.33 -9.31 -5.70
N GLN A 296 22.56 -9.43 -5.19
CA GLN A 296 23.01 -8.64 -4.04
C GLN A 296 22.89 -7.13 -4.29
N GLY A 297 23.12 -6.67 -5.53
CA GLY A 297 22.96 -5.27 -5.91
C GLY A 297 21.52 -4.76 -5.78
N VAL A 298 20.53 -5.64 -5.89
CA VAL A 298 19.12 -5.32 -5.56
C VAL A 298 18.97 -5.10 -4.07
N VAL A 299 19.43 -6.03 -3.23
CA VAL A 299 19.30 -5.91 -1.77
C VAL A 299 20.03 -4.68 -1.24
N ASP A 300 21.21 -4.37 -1.78
CA ASP A 300 21.99 -3.19 -1.38
C ASP A 300 21.34 -1.88 -1.83
N THR A 301 20.77 -1.85 -3.03
CA THR A 301 20.00 -0.71 -3.52
C THR A 301 18.74 -0.49 -2.67
N ASP A 302 18.05 -1.57 -2.33
CA ASP A 302 16.86 -1.54 -1.50
C ASP A 302 17.17 -1.04 -0.08
N ARG A 303 18.23 -1.54 0.57
CA ARG A 303 18.73 -1.02 1.85
C ARG A 303 18.97 0.48 1.85
N ARG A 304 19.61 0.97 0.78
CA ARG A 304 19.98 2.39 0.64
C ARG A 304 18.77 3.29 0.49
N LEU A 305 17.74 2.83 -0.22
CA LEU A 305 16.56 3.64 -0.58
C LEU A 305 15.36 3.44 0.36
N ALA A 306 15.40 2.41 1.22
CA ALA A 306 14.32 2.03 2.14
C ALA A 306 13.70 3.20 2.90
N ASN A 307 12.40 3.41 2.72
CA ASN A 307 11.60 4.39 3.45
C ASN A 307 11.06 3.82 4.77
N THR A 308 10.12 4.53 5.36
CA THR A 308 9.55 4.25 6.68
C THR A 308 8.26 3.45 6.61
N VAL A 309 7.77 3.08 7.78
CA VAL A 309 6.40 2.67 8.04
C VAL A 309 5.91 3.47 9.24
N THR A 310 4.65 3.88 9.22
CA THR A 310 4.04 4.60 10.35
C THR A 310 3.30 3.65 11.28
N VAL A 311 3.12 4.06 12.54
CA VAL A 311 2.28 3.32 13.50
C VAL A 311 0.81 3.23 13.04
N GLY A 312 0.31 4.24 12.31
CA GLY A 312 -1.02 4.20 11.72
C GLY A 312 -1.12 3.11 10.66
N GLU A 313 -0.11 2.99 9.79
CA GLU A 313 -0.05 1.92 8.79
C GLU A 313 0.06 0.53 9.41
N ALA A 314 0.96 0.37 10.39
CA ALA A 314 1.12 -0.88 11.12
C ALA A 314 -0.19 -1.30 11.81
N ALA A 315 -0.94 -0.36 12.39
CA ALA A 315 -2.23 -0.62 13.02
C ALA A 315 -3.33 -1.02 12.02
N THR A 316 -3.24 -0.58 10.76
CA THR A 316 -4.21 -0.91 9.71
C THR A 316 -3.76 -2.04 8.78
N PHE A 317 -2.62 -2.69 9.06
CA PHE A 317 -2.16 -3.90 8.37
C PHE A 317 -2.83 -5.16 8.93
N VAL A 318 -4.16 -5.13 9.00
CA VAL A 318 -5.00 -6.24 9.46
C VAL A 318 -5.39 -7.14 8.28
N PRO A 319 -5.44 -8.48 8.44
CA PRO A 319 -5.93 -9.36 7.39
C PRO A 319 -7.36 -8.99 6.99
N ARG A 320 -7.58 -8.75 5.69
CA ARG A 320 -8.88 -8.27 5.17
C ARG A 320 -9.96 -9.36 5.17
N GLU A 321 -9.57 -10.62 5.41
CA GLU A 321 -10.49 -11.73 5.65
C GLU A 321 -11.49 -11.40 6.78
N TYR A 322 -11.05 -10.62 7.78
CA TYR A 322 -11.85 -10.30 8.95
C TYR A 322 -12.84 -9.14 8.78
N ASP A 323 -12.64 -8.26 7.79
CA ASP A 323 -13.54 -7.12 7.55
C ASP A 323 -14.34 -7.22 6.24
N GLY A 324 -14.03 -8.21 5.40
CA GLY A 324 -14.80 -8.49 4.19
C GLY A 324 -14.63 -7.45 3.08
N THR A 325 -13.59 -6.60 3.13
CA THR A 325 -13.30 -5.58 2.10
C THR A 325 -13.33 -6.15 0.69
N HIS A 326 -12.70 -7.31 0.51
CA HIS A 326 -12.62 -8.02 -0.76
C HIS A 326 -14.01 -8.36 -1.37
N LYS A 327 -15.07 -8.45 -0.55
CA LYS A 327 -16.45 -8.74 -1.00
C LYS A 327 -17.11 -7.54 -1.68
N ASN A 328 -16.56 -6.34 -1.51
CA ASN A 328 -17.09 -5.13 -2.12
C ASN A 328 -16.35 -4.74 -3.41
N ILE A 329 -15.27 -5.45 -3.76
CA ILE A 329 -14.54 -5.25 -5.01
C ILE A 329 -15.29 -5.96 -6.15
N LYS A 330 -15.77 -5.19 -7.13
CA LYS A 330 -16.62 -5.64 -8.25
C LYS A 330 -16.01 -5.34 -9.62
N ILE A 331 -14.71 -5.02 -9.63
CA ILE A 331 -13.92 -4.79 -10.83
C ILE A 331 -12.96 -5.96 -11.05
N PRO A 332 -12.57 -6.25 -12.30
CA PRO A 332 -11.54 -7.24 -12.62
C PRO A 332 -10.31 -7.12 -11.72
N THR A 333 -10.04 -8.17 -10.95
CA THR A 333 -8.98 -8.21 -9.94
C THR A 333 -8.03 -9.35 -10.23
N PHE A 334 -6.73 -9.09 -10.11
CA PHE A 334 -5.69 -10.07 -10.30
C PHE A 334 -4.70 -10.03 -9.15
N SER A 335 -4.25 -11.18 -8.67
CA SER A 335 -3.26 -11.25 -7.59
C SER A 335 -2.03 -12.04 -8.00
N ILE A 336 -0.85 -11.46 -7.78
CA ILE A 336 0.44 -12.05 -8.16
C ILE A 336 1.32 -12.23 -6.92
N GLN A 337 1.69 -13.47 -6.64
CA GLN A 337 2.44 -13.84 -5.45
C GLN A 337 3.80 -14.45 -5.79
N GLY A 338 4.73 -14.45 -4.84
CA GLY A 338 5.95 -15.23 -4.93
C GLY A 338 5.74 -16.61 -4.32
N GLU A 339 6.29 -17.65 -4.95
CA GLU A 339 6.25 -19.03 -4.44
C GLU A 339 6.73 -19.16 -2.98
N TYR A 340 7.72 -18.36 -2.60
CA TYR A 340 8.35 -18.37 -1.27
C TYR A 340 7.92 -17.15 -0.41
N ASP A 341 6.80 -16.50 -0.74
CA ASP A 341 6.27 -15.42 0.10
C ASP A 341 5.63 -15.96 1.39
N ILE A 342 6.45 -16.09 2.42
CA ILE A 342 6.06 -16.56 3.75
C ILE A 342 5.19 -15.56 4.54
N MET A 343 4.95 -14.36 4.03
CA MET A 343 4.10 -13.37 4.68
C MET A 343 2.65 -13.49 4.25
N THR A 344 2.38 -13.90 3.01
CA THR A 344 1.04 -13.76 2.42
C THR A 344 0.51 -15.02 1.72
N CYS A 345 1.27 -16.12 1.69
CA CYS A 345 0.88 -17.37 1.02
C CYS A 345 0.47 -18.52 1.97
N GLY A 346 -0.14 -18.18 3.11
CA GLY A 346 -0.51 -19.16 4.13
C GLY A 346 0.69 -19.67 4.94
N ASN A 347 0.49 -20.75 5.70
CA ASN A 347 1.55 -21.34 6.53
C ASN A 347 2.66 -21.87 5.62
N ASN A 348 3.92 -21.51 5.90
CA ASN A 348 5.10 -21.92 5.13
C ASN A 348 5.01 -21.67 3.62
N ALA A 349 4.22 -20.68 3.19
CA ALA A 349 3.94 -20.37 1.78
C ALA A 349 3.27 -21.50 0.98
N GLU A 350 2.65 -22.49 1.63
CA GLU A 350 2.11 -23.69 0.99
C GLU A 350 1.10 -23.39 -0.14
N GLU A 351 0.29 -22.34 0.01
CA GLU A 351 -0.75 -22.00 -0.98
C GLU A 351 -0.19 -21.36 -2.25
N CYS A 352 1.04 -20.86 -2.18
CA CYS A 352 1.78 -20.39 -3.35
C CYS A 352 2.77 -21.44 -3.88
N SER A 353 2.71 -22.70 -3.45
CA SER A 353 3.47 -23.75 -4.12
C SER A 353 3.01 -23.88 -5.59
N THR A 354 3.97 -23.92 -6.52
CA THR A 354 3.68 -23.97 -7.95
C THR A 354 4.58 -24.95 -8.69
N GLN A 355 4.11 -25.46 -9.83
CA GLN A 355 4.94 -26.21 -10.78
C GLN A 355 5.44 -25.33 -11.93
N ALA A 356 5.20 -24.01 -11.84
CA ALA A 356 5.72 -23.06 -12.79
C ALA A 356 7.24 -23.00 -12.74
N THR A 357 7.85 -22.68 -13.88
CA THR A 357 9.29 -22.51 -14.05
C THR A 357 9.58 -21.14 -14.62
N LYS A 358 10.82 -20.66 -14.52
CA LYS A 358 11.24 -19.35 -15.05
C LYS A 358 11.11 -19.21 -16.58
N SER A 359 10.86 -20.32 -17.29
CA SER A 359 10.66 -20.34 -18.74
C SER A 359 9.19 -20.41 -19.17
N ASP A 360 8.26 -20.62 -18.24
CA ASP A 360 6.85 -20.67 -18.57
C ASP A 360 6.32 -19.29 -18.96
N ASP A 361 5.42 -19.27 -19.95
CA ASP A 361 4.70 -18.06 -20.36
C ASP A 361 3.60 -17.66 -19.36
N PRO A 362 3.08 -16.42 -19.42
CA PRO A 362 2.09 -15.94 -18.44
C PRO A 362 0.80 -16.79 -18.35
N ALA A 363 0.35 -17.38 -19.45
CA ALA A 363 -0.84 -18.23 -19.45
C ALA A 363 -0.58 -19.55 -18.71
N THR A 364 0.60 -20.13 -18.93
CA THR A 364 1.05 -21.36 -18.27
C THR A 364 1.30 -21.13 -16.78
N ILE A 365 1.88 -19.99 -16.40
CA ILE A 365 2.06 -19.61 -14.99
C ILE A 365 0.71 -19.55 -14.27
N GLU A 366 -0.26 -18.84 -14.84
CA GLU A 366 -1.59 -18.72 -14.25
C GLU A 366 -2.27 -20.09 -14.12
N GLN A 367 -2.19 -20.93 -15.17
CA GLN A 367 -2.73 -22.29 -15.13
C GLN A 367 -2.10 -23.14 -14.01
N LYS A 368 -0.77 -23.06 -13.84
CA LYS A 368 -0.04 -23.78 -12.80
C LYS A 368 -0.21 -23.17 -11.40
N SER A 369 -0.86 -22.01 -11.31
CA SER A 369 -1.18 -21.31 -10.05
C SER A 369 -2.59 -21.59 -9.54
N ALA A 370 -3.27 -22.61 -10.09
CA ALA A 370 -4.66 -22.95 -9.74
C ALA A 370 -4.88 -23.09 -8.24
N ARG A 371 -3.94 -23.69 -7.49
CA ARG A 371 -4.02 -23.79 -6.03
C ARG A 371 -4.23 -22.43 -5.35
N TYR A 372 -3.36 -21.47 -5.68
CA TYR A 372 -3.47 -20.12 -5.13
C TYR A 372 -4.76 -19.43 -5.56
N THR A 373 -5.12 -19.55 -6.84
CA THR A 373 -6.34 -18.96 -7.40
C THR A 373 -7.60 -19.50 -6.71
N ASP A 374 -7.70 -20.80 -6.54
CA ASP A 374 -8.82 -21.46 -5.86
C ASP A 374 -8.88 -21.02 -4.39
N TRP A 375 -7.73 -21.00 -3.71
CA TRP A 375 -7.66 -20.56 -2.32
C TRP A 375 -8.14 -19.11 -2.13
N GLN A 376 -7.74 -18.20 -3.01
CA GLN A 376 -8.05 -16.77 -2.88
C GLN A 376 -9.43 -16.40 -3.44
N SER A 377 -9.90 -17.05 -4.51
CA SER A 377 -11.17 -16.75 -5.17
C SER A 377 -12.39 -16.94 -4.28
N THR A 378 -12.35 -17.90 -3.35
CA THR A 378 -13.43 -18.16 -2.37
C THR A 378 -13.80 -16.96 -1.50
N ALA A 379 -12.83 -16.06 -1.24
CA ALA A 379 -13.08 -14.85 -0.49
C ALA A 379 -13.76 -13.79 -1.36
N MET A 380 -13.35 -13.66 -2.62
CA MET A 380 -13.66 -12.54 -3.50
C MET A 380 -15.13 -12.47 -3.92
N ASN A 381 -15.59 -11.28 -4.27
CA ASN A 381 -16.90 -11.10 -4.90
C ASN A 381 -16.94 -11.81 -6.28
N SER A 382 -18.07 -12.42 -6.64
CA SER A 382 -18.22 -13.08 -7.95
C SER A 382 -18.06 -12.13 -9.15
N GLN A 383 -18.33 -10.83 -8.96
CA GLN A 383 -18.14 -9.78 -9.95
C GLN A 383 -16.70 -9.29 -10.07
N SER A 384 -15.79 -9.69 -9.17
CA SER A 384 -14.40 -9.22 -9.21
C SER A 384 -13.58 -9.87 -10.32
N CYS A 385 -14.11 -10.88 -11.01
CA CYS A 385 -13.38 -11.64 -12.05
C CYS A 385 -11.96 -12.05 -11.63
N PHE A 386 -11.81 -12.39 -10.35
CA PHE A 386 -10.57 -12.76 -9.70
C PHE A 386 -9.81 -13.85 -10.46
N ARG A 387 -8.53 -13.58 -10.67
CA ARG A 387 -7.52 -14.51 -11.17
C ARG A 387 -6.27 -14.42 -10.28
N GLY A 388 -5.44 -15.46 -10.28
CA GLY A 388 -4.23 -15.51 -9.46
C GLY A 388 -3.05 -16.11 -10.21
N ALA A 389 -1.85 -15.62 -9.92
CA ALA A 389 -0.60 -16.16 -10.44
C ALA A 389 0.47 -16.22 -9.34
N VAL A 390 1.35 -17.21 -9.45
CA VAL A 390 2.49 -17.41 -8.57
C VAL A 390 3.75 -17.41 -9.42
N ILE A 391 4.66 -16.49 -9.12
CA ILE A 391 5.98 -16.40 -9.73
C ILE A 391 6.92 -17.39 -9.02
N PRO A 392 7.50 -18.38 -9.74
CA PRO A 392 8.39 -19.37 -9.15
C PRO A 392 9.70 -18.73 -8.70
N ASP A 393 10.34 -19.33 -7.68
CA ASP A 393 11.60 -18.85 -7.10
C ASP A 393 11.58 -17.38 -6.65
N ALA A 394 10.41 -16.82 -6.34
CA ALA A 394 10.28 -15.45 -5.83
C ALA A 394 9.69 -15.46 -4.42
N ALA A 395 10.17 -14.57 -3.56
CA ALA A 395 9.53 -14.26 -2.27
C ALA A 395 8.65 -13.00 -2.40
N HIS A 396 8.42 -12.29 -1.31
CA HIS A 396 7.49 -11.17 -1.24
C HIS A 396 7.75 -10.08 -2.29
N ASN A 397 9.01 -9.65 -2.47
CA ASN A 397 9.38 -8.62 -3.44
C ASN A 397 9.44 -9.19 -4.88
N VAL A 398 8.31 -9.65 -5.41
CA VAL A 398 8.21 -10.35 -6.70
C VAL A 398 8.83 -9.59 -7.87
N ALA A 399 8.74 -8.26 -7.89
CA ALA A 399 9.33 -7.41 -8.93
C ALA A 399 10.87 -7.32 -8.88
N LEU A 400 11.50 -7.78 -7.79
CA LEU A 400 12.91 -7.56 -7.48
C LEU A 400 13.74 -8.85 -7.43
N HIS A 401 13.20 -9.96 -7.95
CA HIS A 401 13.94 -11.21 -8.16
C HIS A 401 14.51 -11.25 -9.58
N GLN A 402 15.49 -12.13 -9.85
CA GLN A 402 16.17 -12.17 -11.16
C GLN A 402 15.22 -12.47 -12.34
N ASN A 403 14.07 -13.10 -12.06
CA ASN A 403 12.97 -13.30 -13.02
C ASN A 403 11.93 -12.16 -12.99
N ALA A 404 12.32 -10.93 -12.65
CA ALA A 404 11.44 -9.75 -12.65
C ALA A 404 10.66 -9.58 -13.96
N ARG A 405 11.26 -9.93 -15.11
CA ARG A 405 10.57 -9.90 -16.40
C ARG A 405 9.37 -10.84 -16.48
N GLN A 406 9.44 -12.00 -15.83
CA GLN A 406 8.32 -12.94 -15.75
C GLN A 406 7.16 -12.34 -14.94
N PHE A 407 7.47 -11.66 -13.83
CA PHE A 407 6.48 -10.91 -13.06
C PHE A 407 5.85 -9.78 -13.90
N GLN A 408 6.67 -8.97 -14.56
CA GLN A 408 6.19 -7.85 -15.36
C GLN A 408 5.30 -8.32 -16.53
N GLN A 409 5.68 -9.40 -17.22
CA GLN A 409 4.85 -10.02 -18.25
C GLN A 409 3.51 -10.52 -17.72
N GLN A 410 3.45 -10.94 -16.45
CA GLN A 410 2.20 -11.37 -15.83
C GLN A 410 1.26 -10.18 -15.57
N VAL A 411 1.81 -9.01 -15.21
CA VAL A 411 1.06 -7.74 -15.10
C VAL A 411 0.53 -7.33 -16.47
N GLU A 412 1.40 -7.30 -17.50
CA GLU A 412 1.04 -6.97 -18.89
C GLU A 412 -0.06 -7.91 -19.41
N PHE A 413 0.11 -9.22 -19.23
CA PHE A 413 -0.81 -10.23 -19.74
C PHE A 413 -2.23 -10.05 -19.20
N PHE A 414 -2.38 -9.80 -17.90
CA PHE A 414 -3.69 -9.54 -17.33
C PHE A 414 -4.24 -8.18 -17.77
N ALA A 415 -3.44 -7.12 -17.75
CA ALA A 415 -3.85 -5.79 -18.15
C ALA A 415 -4.31 -5.75 -19.62
N ASP A 416 -3.60 -6.43 -20.52
CA ASP A 416 -3.95 -6.52 -21.94
C ASP A 416 -5.30 -7.21 -22.13
N GLN A 417 -5.54 -8.33 -21.43
CA GLN A 417 -6.78 -9.07 -21.54
C GLN A 417 -7.98 -8.31 -20.95
N ALA A 418 -7.78 -7.66 -19.80
CA ALA A 418 -8.86 -7.05 -19.04
C ALA A 418 -9.16 -5.60 -19.42
N MET A 419 -8.16 -4.87 -19.93
CA MET A 419 -8.24 -3.44 -20.27
C MET A 419 -7.73 -3.18 -21.69
N GLY A 420 -6.53 -3.63 -22.03
CA GLY A 420 -5.84 -3.25 -23.26
C GLY A 420 -5.14 -1.89 -23.13
N VAL A 421 -4.16 -1.61 -24.00
CA VAL A 421 -3.31 -0.40 -23.90
C VAL A 421 -4.05 0.89 -24.21
N HIS A 422 -5.27 0.82 -24.76
CA HIS A 422 -6.19 1.93 -24.95
C HIS A 422 -7.57 1.68 -24.32
N GLY A 423 -7.71 0.64 -23.49
CA GLY A 423 -9.00 0.27 -22.86
C GLY A 423 -9.97 -0.49 -23.76
N GLU A 424 -9.54 -0.88 -24.97
CA GLU A 424 -10.36 -1.52 -25.99
C GLU A 424 -10.99 -2.86 -25.56
N ASN A 425 -10.43 -3.52 -24.54
CA ASN A 425 -10.91 -4.81 -24.04
C ASN A 425 -11.83 -4.67 -22.83
N THR A 426 -11.86 -3.52 -22.16
CA THR A 426 -12.58 -3.30 -20.88
C THR A 426 -14.04 -3.77 -20.93
N ALA A 427 -14.82 -3.25 -21.88
CA ALA A 427 -16.26 -3.55 -21.96
C ALA A 427 -16.52 -5.02 -22.24
N ARG A 428 -15.74 -5.61 -23.16
CA ARG A 428 -15.86 -7.02 -23.51
C ARG A 428 -15.48 -7.90 -22.33
N TYR A 429 -14.34 -7.66 -21.70
CA TYR A 429 -13.85 -8.47 -20.58
C TYR A 429 -14.86 -8.49 -19.44
N ARG A 430 -15.36 -7.32 -19.02
CA ARG A 430 -16.39 -7.21 -17.97
C ARG A 430 -17.69 -7.97 -18.29
N SER A 431 -18.04 -8.10 -19.56
CA SER A 431 -19.28 -8.79 -19.96
C SER A 431 -19.18 -10.32 -19.93
N VAL A 432 -17.96 -10.88 -19.99
CA VAL A 432 -17.73 -12.32 -20.12
C VAL A 432 -16.99 -12.94 -18.95
N CYS A 433 -16.25 -12.13 -18.18
CA CYS A 433 -15.52 -12.62 -17.03
C CYS A 433 -16.48 -12.90 -15.87
N ALA A 434 -16.16 -13.94 -15.10
CA ALA A 434 -16.86 -14.26 -13.86
C ALA A 434 -15.88 -14.96 -12.92
N THR A 435 -15.92 -14.63 -11.64
CA THR A 435 -15.35 -15.48 -10.60
C THR A 435 -16.40 -16.50 -10.22
N GLN A 436 -16.00 -17.77 -10.11
CA GLN A 436 -16.91 -18.76 -9.56
C GLN A 436 -17.32 -18.31 -8.14
N GLY A 437 -18.63 -18.20 -7.91
CA GLY A 437 -19.14 -17.82 -6.60
C GLY A 437 -18.83 -18.92 -5.58
N PRO A 438 -18.81 -18.59 -4.28
CA PRO A 438 -18.46 -19.54 -3.26
C PRO A 438 -19.46 -20.73 -3.24
N GLY A 439 -18.94 -21.95 -3.22
CA GLY A 439 -19.69 -23.20 -3.03
C GLY A 439 -20.16 -23.40 -1.59
N ILE A 440 -21.09 -24.33 -1.37
CA ILE A 440 -21.65 -24.65 -0.03
C ILE A 440 -20.56 -25.17 0.94
N PHE A 441 -19.42 -25.62 0.40
CA PHE A 441 -18.25 -26.10 1.15
C PHE A 441 -17.08 -25.13 1.14
N ASP A 442 -17.22 -23.95 0.52
CA ASP A 442 -16.23 -22.90 0.62
C ASP A 442 -16.33 -22.36 2.03
N ASN A 443 -15.43 -22.86 2.87
CA ASN A 443 -15.44 -22.60 4.28
C ASN A 443 -15.50 -21.09 4.49
N LEU A 444 -16.53 -20.64 5.22
CA LEU A 444 -16.47 -19.43 6.02
C LEU A 444 -15.08 -19.35 6.68
N PRO A 445 -14.51 -18.14 6.87
CA PRO A 445 -13.16 -17.96 7.44
C PRO A 445 -13.01 -18.95 8.59
N GLU A 446 -12.01 -19.84 8.53
CA GLU A 446 -11.88 -21.00 9.42
C GLU A 446 -12.30 -20.61 10.85
N LEU A 447 -13.56 -20.88 11.23
CA LEU A 447 -14.06 -20.53 12.57
C LEU A 447 -13.39 -21.41 13.64
N SER A 448 -12.63 -22.41 13.19
CA SER A 448 -11.68 -23.24 13.94
C SER A 448 -10.36 -22.55 14.25
N ARG A 449 -9.98 -21.50 13.51
CA ARG A 449 -8.80 -20.69 13.85
C ARG A 449 -9.26 -19.63 14.82
N LEU A 450 -8.72 -19.72 16.03
CA LEU A 450 -8.80 -18.68 17.05
C LEU A 450 -8.72 -17.31 16.34
N VAL A 451 -9.81 -16.53 16.47
CA VAL A 451 -9.74 -15.06 16.53
C VAL A 451 -8.40 -14.74 17.16
N PRO A 452 -7.49 -13.93 16.55
CA PRO A 452 -6.21 -13.63 17.19
C PRO A 452 -6.55 -13.22 18.62
N PRO A 453 -6.14 -13.98 19.64
CA PRO A 453 -6.57 -13.67 20.98
C PRO A 453 -5.99 -12.30 21.26
N PHE A 454 -6.85 -11.29 21.34
CA PHE A 454 -6.51 -10.07 22.04
C PHE A 454 -5.85 -10.53 23.35
N PRO A 455 -4.61 -10.10 23.65
CA PRO A 455 -4.01 -10.49 24.90
C PRO A 455 -4.73 -9.74 26.03
N ILE A 456 -5.83 -10.30 26.51
CA ILE A 456 -6.36 -10.02 27.84
C ILE A 456 -5.52 -10.81 28.82
N SER A 457 -4.27 -10.38 29.02
CA SER A 457 -3.49 -10.42 30.26
C SER A 457 -2.02 -10.14 29.94
N PRO A 458 -1.37 -9.17 30.60
CA PRO A 458 0.08 -9.07 30.55
C PRO A 458 0.71 -10.32 31.19
N PRO A 459 1.86 -10.81 30.69
CA PRO A 459 2.57 -11.90 31.34
C PRO A 459 2.98 -11.50 32.77
N PRO A 460 3.04 -12.45 33.73
CA PRO A 460 3.58 -12.17 35.04
C PRO A 460 5.02 -11.63 34.92
N LEU A 461 5.34 -10.58 35.70
CA LEU A 461 6.63 -9.89 35.72
C LEU A 461 7.85 -10.78 36.02
N SER A 462 7.67 -12.07 36.27
CA SER A 462 8.74 -13.03 36.57
C SER A 462 9.41 -13.66 35.35
N ALA A 463 8.99 -13.35 34.11
CA ALA A 463 9.54 -13.94 32.88
C ALA A 463 10.44 -13.00 32.04
N VAL A 464 10.75 -11.80 32.54
CA VAL A 464 11.59 -10.79 31.83
C VAL A 464 12.89 -10.46 32.60
N THR A 465 13.26 -11.25 33.60
CA THR A 465 14.55 -11.12 34.29
C THR A 465 15.39 -12.39 34.13
N ASP A 466 15.92 -12.60 32.92
CA ASP A 466 17.27 -13.09 32.60
C ASP A 466 17.31 -13.50 31.12
N PRO A 467 18.20 -12.91 30.31
CA PRO A 467 19.62 -13.20 30.46
C PRO A 467 20.50 -11.96 30.20
N ILE A 468 20.86 -11.22 31.25
CA ILE A 468 21.96 -10.23 31.18
C ILE A 468 22.77 -10.30 32.47
N LEU A 469 23.40 -11.44 32.71
CA LEU A 469 24.47 -11.60 33.71
C LEU A 469 25.34 -12.83 33.36
N GLY A 470 25.86 -12.83 32.13
CA GLY A 470 26.80 -13.85 31.65
C GLY A 470 28.12 -13.31 31.07
N LEU A 471 28.32 -11.98 31.03
CA LEU A 471 29.47 -11.36 30.37
C LEU A 471 30.18 -10.34 31.29
N LEU A 472 30.62 -10.78 32.47
CA LEU A 472 31.65 -10.08 33.23
C LEU A 472 32.81 -11.04 33.51
N PRO A 473 34.08 -10.64 33.25
CA PRO A 473 35.23 -11.50 33.46
C PRO A 473 35.46 -11.72 34.97
N LYS A 474 35.71 -12.98 35.35
CA LYS A 474 36.09 -13.36 36.72
C LYS A 474 37.55 -12.97 36.96
N ASN A 475 37.79 -12.12 37.97
CA ASN A 475 39.02 -12.13 38.76
C ASN A 475 38.81 -13.02 39.98
#